data_AF-A0A0K8VA42-F1
#
_entry.id   AF-A0A0K8VA42-F1
#
_cell.length_a   1.000
_cell.length_b   1.000
_cell.length_c   1.000
_cell.angle_alpha   90.00
_cell.angle_beta   90.00
_cell.angle_gamma   90.00
#
_symmetry.space_group_name_H-M   'P 1'
#
loop_
_entity.id
_entity.type
_entity.pdbx_description
1 polymer ?
#
loop_
_entity_poly.entity_id
_entity_poly.type
_entity_poly.pdbx_seq_one_letter_code
_entity_poly.pdbx_strand_id
1 'polypeptide(L)'
;MMNESTDVSTSVSAVKPASSYISISLTEPIKLRIGTEGISAKVPQTIPQFFHKTCTRFPEQPALVYANEPKDPNTDWTTVTYNQFERHVEQAALMLLHVGLRPRTSIGILAFNCPEWFYAELGALCANGVVSGIYPSSSAEAVRHVLATSQATVCVVDDATQMAKVREVKDQLPLLSAVIQLHGPFEDFVGSEEGYYRWADLFALDFGNEEREKLARRERAVAANECAMLIFTSGTTGLPKAAMLSHDSVVMNATCVNAALCKYGKPAERIVSYLPLNHIAAQIFDVYLNLDKGSCVYFADRDALKGTLTKTFAKARPTCIFGVPRVYEKIQEQLKKAFSKSSSLSRYTLDWARRVTLEHYLNKNGATSYSLKLWLASKITHQVKVALGLECCSWRIIGGAPVATELKEFFTSLDMPLFEAYGLSETGGAASVNQIYNNFTSCGK
;
A
#
# COMPACT_ATOMS: atom_id res chain seq x y z
N MET A 1 18.93 -39.85 6.83
CA MET A 1 18.34 -40.63 5.73
C MET A 1 17.35 -39.75 5.02
N MET A 2 17.52 -39.67 3.71
CA MET A 2 16.83 -38.79 2.77
C MET A 2 15.31 -38.93 2.87
N ASN A 3 14.62 -37.80 2.66
CA ASN A 3 13.46 -37.81 1.78
C ASN A 3 13.43 -36.48 1.02
N GLU A 4 14.09 -36.50 -0.14
CA GLU A 4 13.92 -35.53 -1.22
C GLU A 4 12.48 -35.65 -1.73
N SER A 5 11.61 -34.72 -1.34
CA SER A 5 10.30 -34.57 -1.95
C SER A 5 10.41 -33.63 -3.13
N THR A 6 10.67 -34.22 -4.30
CA THR A 6 10.19 -33.83 -5.64
C THR A 6 10.10 -32.33 -5.93
N ASP A 7 11.22 -31.83 -6.45
CA ASP A 7 11.35 -30.56 -7.17
C ASP A 7 10.42 -30.57 -8.39
N VAL A 8 9.26 -29.93 -8.28
CA VAL A 8 8.38 -29.67 -9.43
C VAL A 8 8.98 -28.50 -10.19
N SER A 9 9.81 -28.85 -11.17
CA SER A 9 10.27 -28.06 -12.32
C SER A 9 9.77 -26.60 -12.38
N THR A 10 10.45 -25.68 -11.70
CA THR A 10 10.37 -24.24 -11.99
C THR A 10 11.12 -23.94 -13.28
N SER A 11 10.46 -24.12 -14.43
CA SER A 11 11.03 -23.81 -15.73
C SER A 11 11.18 -22.30 -15.93
N VAL A 12 12.43 -21.81 -15.96
CA VAL A 12 13.03 -20.88 -16.96
C VAL A 12 12.03 -19.97 -17.71
N SER A 13 12.03 -18.64 -17.67
CA SER A 13 12.95 -17.61 -17.19
C SER A 13 12.12 -16.39 -16.71
N ALA A 14 12.26 -15.98 -15.45
CA ALA A 14 11.55 -14.82 -14.91
C ALA A 14 12.00 -13.48 -15.52
N VAL A 15 12.92 -13.47 -16.47
CA VAL A 15 13.51 -12.25 -17.06
C VAL A 15 13.57 -12.45 -18.57
N LYS A 16 12.88 -11.59 -19.33
CA LYS A 16 12.94 -11.57 -20.79
C LYS A 16 14.25 -10.94 -21.27
N PRO A 17 14.79 -11.33 -22.44
CA PRO A 17 15.95 -10.65 -23.02
C PRO A 17 15.69 -9.15 -23.18
N ALA A 18 16.65 -8.32 -22.77
CA ALA A 18 16.54 -6.87 -22.82
C ALA A 18 17.89 -6.24 -23.16
N SER A 19 17.88 -5.13 -23.89
CA SER A 19 19.08 -4.40 -24.33
C SER A 19 19.38 -3.16 -23.48
N SER A 20 18.37 -2.57 -22.83
CA SER A 20 18.43 -1.30 -22.10
C SER A 20 18.04 -1.46 -20.63
N TYR A 21 18.59 -0.65 -19.72
CA TYR A 21 18.17 -0.58 -18.31
C TYR A 21 16.95 0.30 -18.08
N ILE A 22 16.48 1.00 -19.11
CA ILE A 22 15.33 1.91 -19.08
C ILE A 22 14.43 1.64 -20.28
N SER A 23 13.15 1.91 -20.12
CA SER A 23 12.14 1.81 -21.16
C SER A 23 11.11 2.93 -20.97
N ILE A 24 10.50 3.35 -22.07
CA ILE A 24 9.32 4.22 -22.10
C ILE A 24 8.09 3.50 -22.67
N SER A 25 8.21 2.19 -22.93
CA SER A 25 7.18 1.35 -23.54
C SER A 25 6.68 0.32 -22.55
N LEU A 26 5.35 0.11 -22.50
CA LEU A 26 4.73 -0.89 -21.64
C LEU A 26 5.06 -2.34 -22.04
N THR A 27 5.53 -2.54 -23.28
CA THR A 27 5.79 -3.87 -23.84
C THR A 27 7.28 -4.23 -23.89
N GLU A 28 8.17 -3.26 -23.64
CA GLU A 28 9.61 -3.50 -23.70
C GLU A 28 10.16 -3.86 -22.31
N PRO A 29 10.78 -5.05 -22.16
CA PRO A 29 11.45 -5.42 -20.92
C PRO A 29 12.77 -4.63 -20.74
N ILE A 30 13.24 -4.54 -19.50
CA ILE A 30 14.49 -3.86 -19.15
C ILE A 30 15.56 -4.84 -18.64
N LYS A 31 16.84 -4.46 -18.71
CA LYS A 31 17.92 -5.14 -18.00
C LYS A 31 17.74 -4.91 -16.50
N LEU A 32 17.95 -5.96 -15.71
CA LEU A 32 17.97 -5.87 -14.24
C LEU A 32 19.41 -5.78 -13.73
N ARG A 33 19.61 -5.04 -12.64
CA ARG A 33 20.89 -4.98 -11.93
C ARG A 33 20.88 -6.01 -10.79
N ILE A 34 21.33 -7.21 -11.09
CA ILE A 34 21.38 -8.32 -10.13
C ILE A 34 22.77 -8.33 -9.48
N GLY A 35 22.80 -8.27 -8.15
CA GLY A 35 24.04 -8.34 -7.37
C GLY A 35 24.57 -9.77 -7.22
N THR A 36 25.76 -9.91 -6.64
CA THR A 36 26.39 -11.21 -6.39
C THR A 36 26.14 -11.75 -4.98
N GLU A 37 25.81 -10.90 -4.02
CA GLU A 37 25.57 -11.27 -2.62
C GLU A 37 24.36 -10.56 -1.99
N GLY A 38 23.89 -11.07 -0.86
CA GLY A 38 22.85 -10.42 -0.06
C GLY A 38 21.48 -10.37 -0.74
N ILE A 39 20.70 -9.33 -0.42
CA ILE A 39 19.34 -9.17 -0.95
C ILE A 39 19.35 -8.92 -2.47
N SER A 40 20.35 -8.21 -2.98
CA SER A 40 20.44 -7.88 -4.42
C SER A 40 20.79 -9.08 -5.30
N ALA A 41 21.25 -10.20 -4.74
CA ALA A 41 21.49 -11.46 -5.44
C ALA A 41 20.27 -12.39 -5.50
N LYS A 42 19.14 -12.00 -4.88
CA LYS A 42 17.91 -12.78 -4.97
C LYS A 42 17.46 -12.86 -6.43
N VAL A 43 16.95 -14.03 -6.81
CA VAL A 43 16.38 -14.26 -8.14
C VAL A 43 15.20 -13.29 -8.33
N PRO A 44 15.16 -12.50 -9.43
CA PRO A 44 14.04 -11.64 -9.74
C PRO A 44 12.72 -12.40 -9.77
N GLN A 45 11.69 -11.83 -9.15
CA GLN A 45 10.35 -12.43 -9.07
C GLN A 45 9.31 -11.51 -9.69
N THR A 46 8.29 -12.10 -10.29
CA THR A 46 7.09 -11.35 -10.65
C THR A 46 6.25 -11.06 -9.42
N ILE A 47 5.41 -10.03 -9.47
CA ILE A 47 4.44 -9.75 -8.39
C ILE A 47 3.46 -10.92 -8.18
N PRO A 48 2.88 -11.54 -9.23
CA PRO A 48 2.05 -12.74 -9.06
C PRO A 48 2.78 -13.88 -8.31
N GLN A 49 4.02 -14.19 -8.70
CA GLN A 49 4.83 -15.21 -7.99
C GLN A 49 5.04 -14.84 -6.51
N PHE A 50 5.29 -13.57 -6.22
CA PHE A 50 5.47 -13.07 -4.87
C PHE A 50 4.18 -13.19 -4.04
N PHE A 51 3.04 -12.87 -4.64
CA PHE A 51 1.71 -12.99 -4.05
C PHE A 51 1.36 -14.46 -3.74
N HIS A 52 1.40 -15.36 -4.73
CA HIS A 52 1.06 -16.77 -4.58
C HIS A 52 1.92 -17.48 -3.54
N LYS A 53 3.22 -17.15 -3.48
CA LYS A 53 4.13 -17.67 -2.44
C LYS A 53 3.67 -17.33 -1.03
N THR A 54 3.13 -16.14 -0.83
CA THR A 54 2.65 -15.68 0.47
C THR A 54 1.28 -16.28 0.81
N CYS A 55 0.38 -16.40 -0.16
CA CYS A 55 -0.89 -17.11 0.01
C CYS A 55 -0.67 -18.57 0.43
N THR A 56 0.26 -19.26 -0.23
CA THR A 56 0.67 -20.63 0.12
C THR A 56 1.27 -20.73 1.52
N ARG A 57 2.04 -19.73 1.96
CA ARG A 57 2.70 -19.74 3.28
C ARG A 57 1.74 -19.43 4.43
N PHE A 58 0.68 -18.65 4.18
CA PHE A 58 -0.20 -18.12 5.21
C PHE A 58 -1.71 -18.26 4.90
N PRO A 59 -2.17 -19.41 4.40
CA PRO A 59 -3.49 -19.56 3.79
C PRO A 59 -4.64 -19.07 4.71
N GLU A 60 -4.57 -19.42 5.99
CA GLU A 60 -5.61 -19.14 6.98
C GLU A 60 -5.37 -17.85 7.78
N GLN A 61 -4.27 -17.13 7.54
CA GLN A 61 -4.03 -15.88 8.24
C GLN A 61 -4.92 -14.76 7.68
N PRO A 62 -5.41 -13.83 8.52
CA PRO A 62 -6.09 -12.63 8.07
C PRO A 62 -5.20 -11.80 7.14
N ALA A 63 -5.63 -11.59 5.90
CA ALA A 63 -4.97 -10.74 4.93
C ALA A 63 -5.56 -9.32 4.93
N LEU A 64 -6.89 -9.21 4.84
CA LEU A 64 -7.59 -7.93 4.71
C LEU A 64 -8.73 -7.82 5.73
N VAL A 65 -8.93 -6.64 6.31
CA VAL A 65 -10.01 -6.35 7.23
C VAL A 65 -10.63 -4.99 6.91
N TYR A 66 -11.95 -4.93 6.75
CA TYR A 66 -12.66 -3.72 6.40
C TYR A 66 -14.02 -3.64 7.07
N ALA A 67 -14.50 -2.42 7.29
CA ALA A 67 -15.83 -2.14 7.81
C ALA A 67 -16.86 -2.28 6.68
N ASN A 68 -17.98 -2.96 6.93
CA ASN A 68 -19.04 -3.14 5.93
C ASN A 68 -19.77 -1.80 5.65
N GLU A 69 -19.94 -0.99 6.69
CA GLU A 69 -20.52 0.36 6.63
C GLU A 69 -19.59 1.34 7.35
N PRO A 70 -18.56 1.90 6.68
CA PRO A 70 -17.51 2.67 7.34
C PRO A 70 -17.98 3.92 8.12
N LYS A 71 -19.19 4.41 7.85
CA LYS A 71 -19.80 5.55 8.56
C LYS A 71 -20.53 5.15 9.84
N ASP A 72 -20.94 3.89 9.97
CA ASP A 72 -21.61 3.38 11.17
C ASP A 72 -20.56 2.96 12.21
N PRO A 73 -20.51 3.59 13.40
CA PRO A 73 -19.59 3.18 14.46
C PRO A 73 -19.82 1.76 14.98
N ASN A 74 -21.01 1.18 14.76
CA ASN A 74 -21.37 -0.17 15.19
C ASN A 74 -21.26 -1.20 14.05
N THR A 75 -20.70 -0.81 12.90
CA THR A 75 -20.60 -1.67 11.73
C THR A 75 -19.81 -2.95 12.03
N ASP A 76 -20.29 -4.06 11.45
CA ASP A 76 -19.54 -5.29 11.41
C ASP A 76 -18.30 -5.16 10.52
N TRP A 77 -17.25 -5.88 10.91
CA TRP A 77 -15.99 -5.91 10.18
C TRP A 77 -15.84 -7.26 9.50
N THR A 78 -15.59 -7.24 8.20
CA THR A 78 -15.28 -8.43 7.43
C THR A 78 -13.78 -8.69 7.47
N THR A 79 -13.42 -9.95 7.68
CA THR A 79 -12.02 -10.43 7.61
C THR A 79 -11.90 -11.41 6.45
N VAL A 80 -10.89 -11.19 5.60
CA VAL A 80 -10.55 -12.02 4.45
C VAL A 80 -9.22 -12.67 4.72
N THR A 81 -9.19 -14.01 4.71
CA THR A 81 -7.96 -14.81 4.80
C THR A 81 -7.16 -14.74 3.49
N TYR A 82 -5.87 -15.08 3.51
CA TYR A 82 -5.08 -15.15 2.27
C TYR A 82 -5.67 -16.13 1.25
N ASN A 83 -6.22 -17.27 1.68
CA ASN A 83 -6.92 -18.21 0.80
C ASN A 83 -8.14 -17.61 0.12
N GLN A 84 -8.88 -16.73 0.81
CA GLN A 84 -10.02 -16.02 0.22
C GLN A 84 -9.52 -14.87 -0.67
N PHE A 85 -8.46 -14.18 -0.25
CA PHE A 85 -7.85 -13.09 -1.01
C PHE A 85 -7.33 -13.58 -2.37
N GLU A 86 -6.64 -14.71 -2.41
CA GLU A 86 -6.18 -15.34 -3.66
C GLU A 86 -7.35 -15.67 -4.60
N ARG A 87 -8.43 -16.24 -4.07
CA ARG A 87 -9.67 -16.50 -4.84
C ARG A 87 -10.31 -15.22 -5.36
N HIS A 88 -10.37 -14.16 -4.56
CA HIS A 88 -10.90 -12.87 -4.98
C HIS A 88 -10.02 -12.21 -6.06
N VAL A 89 -8.70 -12.36 -5.97
CA VAL A 89 -7.75 -11.88 -6.99
C VAL A 89 -7.91 -12.66 -8.30
N GLU A 90 -8.05 -13.99 -8.24
CA GLU A 90 -8.33 -14.81 -9.43
C GLU A 90 -9.66 -14.39 -10.08
N GLN A 91 -10.73 -14.23 -9.29
CA GLN A 91 -12.03 -13.78 -9.77
C GLN A 91 -11.96 -12.38 -10.41
N ALA A 92 -11.24 -11.46 -9.78
CA ALA A 92 -10.98 -10.13 -10.35
C ALA A 92 -10.19 -10.20 -11.67
N ALA A 93 -9.19 -11.07 -11.76
CA ALA A 93 -8.45 -11.28 -13.00
C ALA A 93 -9.35 -11.80 -14.13
N LEU A 94 -10.21 -12.77 -13.84
CA LEU A 94 -11.15 -13.36 -14.80
C LEU A 94 -12.18 -12.34 -15.30
N MET A 95 -12.79 -11.55 -14.40
CA MET A 95 -13.72 -10.49 -14.83
C MET A 95 -13.02 -9.41 -15.66
N LEU A 96 -11.79 -9.02 -15.31
CA LEU A 96 -11.03 -8.03 -16.08
C LEU A 96 -10.70 -8.56 -17.48
N LEU A 97 -10.35 -9.85 -17.60
CA LEU A 97 -10.17 -10.52 -18.89
C LEU A 97 -11.46 -10.52 -19.72
N HIS A 98 -12.59 -10.80 -19.08
CA HIS A 98 -13.90 -10.86 -19.70
C HIS A 98 -14.31 -9.51 -20.32
N VAL A 99 -14.13 -8.40 -19.59
CA VAL A 99 -14.52 -7.06 -20.06
C VAL A 99 -13.47 -6.36 -20.94
N GLY A 100 -12.39 -7.06 -21.30
CA GLY A 100 -11.46 -6.59 -22.34
C GLY A 100 -10.11 -6.08 -21.86
N LEU A 101 -9.64 -6.44 -20.66
CA LEU A 101 -8.24 -6.22 -20.30
C LEU A 101 -7.34 -6.99 -21.27
N ARG A 102 -6.52 -6.26 -22.04
CA ARG A 102 -5.57 -6.84 -22.99
C ARG A 102 -4.21 -7.05 -22.30
N PRO A 103 -3.38 -8.01 -22.77
CA PRO A 103 -2.04 -8.15 -22.24
C PRO A 103 -1.25 -6.87 -22.50
N ARG A 104 -0.47 -6.44 -21.52
CA ARG A 104 0.43 -5.27 -21.59
C ARG A 104 -0.27 -3.94 -21.85
N THR A 105 -1.59 -3.87 -21.66
CA THR A 105 -2.33 -2.61 -21.50
C THR A 105 -2.64 -2.38 -20.03
N SER A 106 -3.05 -1.16 -19.67
CA SER A 106 -3.29 -0.85 -18.26
C SER A 106 -4.74 -0.99 -17.83
N ILE A 107 -4.89 -1.21 -16.53
CA ILE A 107 -6.08 -0.87 -15.76
C ILE A 107 -5.87 0.49 -15.10
N GLY A 108 -6.83 1.40 -15.27
CA GLY A 108 -6.94 2.61 -14.47
C GLY A 108 -7.77 2.33 -13.21
N ILE A 109 -7.32 2.76 -12.03
CA ILE A 109 -8.11 2.63 -10.79
C ILE A 109 -8.31 4.01 -10.19
N LEU A 110 -9.54 4.51 -10.24
CA LEU A 110 -9.98 5.81 -9.72
C LEU A 110 -10.88 5.57 -8.49
N ALA A 111 -10.26 5.16 -7.39
CA ALA A 111 -10.96 4.84 -6.16
C ALA A 111 -10.23 5.26 -4.88
N PHE A 112 -10.96 5.32 -3.77
CA PHE A 112 -10.36 5.33 -2.44
C PHE A 112 -9.89 3.91 -2.08
N ASN A 113 -9.13 3.80 -0.98
CA ASN A 113 -8.59 2.52 -0.54
C ASN A 113 -9.73 1.58 -0.12
N CYS A 114 -9.78 0.40 -0.73
CA CYS A 114 -10.74 -0.66 -0.41
C CYS A 114 -10.17 -2.03 -0.79
N PRO A 115 -10.76 -3.14 -0.33
CA PRO A 115 -10.34 -4.49 -0.73
C PRO A 115 -10.40 -4.71 -2.25
N GLU A 116 -11.41 -4.18 -2.92
CA GLU A 116 -11.59 -4.30 -4.37
C GLU A 116 -10.43 -3.66 -5.15
N TRP A 117 -9.81 -2.61 -4.60
CA TRP A 117 -8.56 -2.07 -5.16
C TRP A 117 -7.50 -3.15 -5.24
N PHE A 118 -7.27 -3.87 -4.12
CA PHE A 118 -6.24 -4.91 -4.05
C PHE A 118 -6.58 -6.08 -4.99
N TYR A 119 -7.86 -6.45 -5.08
CA TYR A 119 -8.31 -7.50 -6.00
C TYR A 119 -8.08 -7.10 -7.47
N ALA A 120 -8.49 -5.89 -7.85
CA ALA A 120 -8.34 -5.39 -9.22
C ALA A 120 -6.87 -5.20 -9.61
N GLU A 121 -6.05 -4.65 -8.72
CA GLU A 121 -4.61 -4.44 -8.94
C GLU A 121 -3.88 -5.77 -9.15
N LEU A 122 -3.95 -6.69 -8.17
CA LEU A 122 -3.25 -7.96 -8.27
C LEU A 122 -3.85 -8.85 -9.37
N GLY A 123 -5.16 -8.79 -9.58
CA GLY A 123 -5.84 -9.53 -10.65
C GLY A 123 -5.40 -9.07 -12.03
N ALA A 124 -5.26 -7.76 -12.25
CA ALA A 124 -4.71 -7.23 -13.49
C ALA A 124 -3.26 -7.68 -13.72
N LEU A 125 -2.43 -7.69 -12.68
CA LEU A 125 -1.04 -8.15 -12.78
C LEU A 125 -0.96 -9.65 -13.11
N CYS A 126 -1.85 -10.48 -12.55
CA CYS A 126 -1.95 -11.91 -12.91
C CYS A 126 -2.43 -12.08 -14.37
N ALA A 127 -3.33 -11.22 -14.83
CA ALA A 127 -3.80 -11.18 -16.22
C ALA A 127 -2.79 -10.56 -17.23
N ASN A 128 -1.54 -10.34 -16.80
CA ASN A 128 -0.46 -9.69 -17.56
C ASN A 128 -0.81 -8.26 -18.02
N GLY A 129 -1.55 -7.53 -17.21
CA GLY A 129 -1.83 -6.10 -17.35
C GLY A 129 -0.83 -5.23 -16.59
N VAL A 130 -0.99 -3.91 -16.74
CA VAL A 130 -0.24 -2.87 -16.02
C VAL A 130 -1.19 -2.08 -15.14
N VAL A 131 -0.77 -1.64 -13.96
CA VAL A 131 -1.65 -0.94 -13.01
C VAL A 131 -1.36 0.55 -13.01
N SER A 132 -2.41 1.38 -13.06
CA SER A 132 -2.31 2.84 -12.96
C SER A 132 -3.35 3.38 -11.99
N GLY A 133 -2.91 3.90 -10.85
CA GLY A 133 -3.79 4.60 -9.91
C GLY A 133 -4.10 6.02 -10.36
N ILE A 134 -5.33 6.48 -10.11
CA ILE A 134 -5.80 7.84 -10.34
C ILE A 134 -6.39 8.41 -9.04
N TYR A 135 -5.96 9.62 -8.65
CA TYR A 135 -6.51 10.30 -7.49
C TYR A 135 -8.01 10.62 -7.68
N PRO A 136 -8.89 10.27 -6.73
CA PRO A 136 -10.31 10.68 -6.76
C PRO A 136 -10.52 12.20 -6.78
N SER A 137 -9.51 12.98 -6.38
CA SER A 137 -9.52 14.45 -6.46
C SER A 137 -9.19 15.01 -7.84
N SER A 138 -8.76 14.18 -8.79
CA SER A 138 -8.43 14.61 -10.15
C SER A 138 -9.67 15.12 -10.90
N SER A 139 -9.47 16.10 -11.77
CA SER A 139 -10.48 16.56 -12.75
C SER A 139 -10.70 15.52 -13.84
N ALA A 140 -11.81 15.60 -14.57
CA ALA A 140 -12.09 14.74 -15.72
C ALA A 140 -10.96 14.81 -16.77
N GLU A 141 -10.41 15.99 -17.04
CA GLU A 141 -9.28 16.17 -17.96
C GLU A 141 -7.99 15.47 -17.47
N ALA A 142 -7.70 15.53 -16.17
CA ALA A 142 -6.57 14.80 -15.61
C ALA A 142 -6.79 13.28 -15.64
N VAL A 143 -8.02 12.82 -15.39
CA VAL A 143 -8.42 11.41 -15.54
C VAL A 143 -8.23 10.94 -16.98
N ARG A 144 -8.70 11.72 -17.96
CA ARG A 144 -8.50 11.47 -19.40
C ARG A 144 -7.02 11.33 -19.74
N HIS A 145 -6.20 12.29 -19.30
CA HIS A 145 -4.76 12.28 -19.54
C HIS A 145 -4.10 11.01 -19.00
N VAL A 146 -4.42 10.62 -17.76
CA VAL A 146 -3.86 9.41 -17.14
C VAL A 146 -4.30 8.15 -17.90
N LEU A 147 -5.59 7.99 -18.18
CA LEU A 147 -6.12 6.81 -18.89
C LEU A 147 -5.57 6.71 -20.32
N ALA A 148 -5.43 7.82 -21.04
CA ALA A 148 -4.84 7.84 -22.37
C ALA A 148 -3.34 7.52 -22.34
N THR A 149 -2.58 8.19 -21.46
CA THR A 149 -1.12 8.00 -21.35
C THR A 149 -0.74 6.59 -20.91
N SER A 150 -1.55 6.01 -20.01
CA SER A 150 -1.37 4.63 -19.54
C SER A 150 -1.88 3.57 -20.52
N GLN A 151 -2.49 3.97 -21.65
CA GLN A 151 -3.12 3.06 -22.61
C GLN A 151 -4.15 2.13 -21.93
N ALA A 152 -4.97 2.71 -21.04
CA ALA A 152 -5.93 1.95 -20.26
C ALA A 152 -7.03 1.35 -21.14
N THR A 153 -7.28 0.06 -20.95
CA THR A 153 -8.40 -0.66 -21.60
C THR A 153 -9.57 -0.86 -20.66
N VAL A 154 -9.31 -0.89 -19.36
CA VAL A 154 -10.33 -1.02 -18.32
C VAL A 154 -10.09 0.07 -17.28
N CYS A 155 -11.15 0.66 -16.76
CA CYS A 155 -11.10 1.60 -15.64
C CYS A 155 -12.02 1.13 -14.52
N VAL A 156 -11.52 1.02 -13.31
CA VAL A 156 -12.33 0.78 -12.10
C VAL A 156 -12.53 2.11 -11.40
N VAL A 157 -13.77 2.44 -11.05
CA VAL A 157 -14.15 3.70 -10.41
C VAL A 157 -14.91 3.44 -9.11
N ASP A 158 -14.70 4.28 -8.10
CA ASP A 158 -15.28 4.05 -6.78
C ASP A 158 -16.81 4.11 -6.77
N ASP A 159 -17.37 5.19 -7.32
CA ASP A 159 -18.78 5.57 -7.19
C ASP A 159 -19.24 6.40 -8.40
N ALA A 160 -20.52 6.80 -8.40
CA ALA A 160 -21.12 7.58 -9.47
C ALA A 160 -20.38 8.89 -9.77
N THR A 161 -19.75 9.53 -8.78
CA THR A 161 -19.00 10.78 -8.99
C THR A 161 -17.75 10.51 -9.83
N GLN A 162 -17.06 9.40 -9.56
CA GLN A 162 -15.89 9.01 -10.36
C GLN A 162 -16.30 8.45 -11.74
N MET A 163 -17.41 7.72 -11.82
CA MET A 163 -18.00 7.26 -13.09
C MET A 163 -18.33 8.43 -14.02
N ALA A 164 -18.97 9.49 -13.51
CA ALA A 164 -19.33 10.67 -14.28
C ALA A 164 -18.11 11.34 -14.94
N LYS A 165 -16.97 11.45 -14.22
CA LYS A 165 -15.73 12.00 -14.77
C LYS A 165 -15.18 11.19 -15.93
N VAL A 166 -15.25 9.86 -15.87
CA VAL A 166 -14.78 8.99 -16.96
C VAL A 166 -15.75 9.05 -18.14
N ARG A 167 -17.06 9.10 -17.88
CA ARG A 167 -18.09 9.22 -18.91
C ARG A 167 -17.98 10.52 -19.70
N GLU A 168 -17.68 11.64 -19.03
CA GLU A 168 -17.47 12.97 -19.64
C GLU A 168 -16.39 12.96 -20.74
N VAL A 169 -15.37 12.10 -20.61
CA VAL A 169 -14.20 12.05 -21.50
C VAL A 169 -14.08 10.73 -22.26
N LYS A 170 -15.12 9.89 -22.23
CA LYS A 170 -15.07 8.50 -22.75
C LYS A 170 -14.82 8.44 -24.25
N ASP A 171 -15.38 9.39 -24.99
CA ASP A 171 -15.24 9.58 -26.43
C ASP A 171 -13.79 9.87 -26.85
N GLN A 172 -13.00 10.45 -25.96
CA GLN A 172 -11.58 10.75 -26.15
C GLN A 172 -10.65 9.60 -25.71
N LEU A 173 -11.21 8.46 -25.29
CA LEU A 173 -10.48 7.29 -24.79
C LEU A 173 -10.78 6.05 -25.66
N PRO A 174 -10.21 5.97 -26.89
CA PRO A 174 -10.57 4.92 -27.86
C PRO A 174 -10.11 3.52 -27.44
N LEU A 175 -9.14 3.39 -26.54
CA LEU A 175 -8.68 2.10 -26.04
C LEU A 175 -9.51 1.56 -24.87
N LEU A 176 -10.24 2.43 -24.17
CA LEU A 176 -11.00 2.07 -22.98
C LEU A 176 -12.28 1.33 -23.40
N SER A 177 -12.34 0.02 -23.18
CA SER A 177 -13.52 -0.81 -23.51
C SER A 177 -14.51 -0.92 -22.35
N ALA A 178 -14.04 -0.76 -21.10
CA ALA A 178 -14.89 -1.00 -19.93
C ALA A 178 -14.60 -0.03 -18.79
N VAL A 179 -15.66 0.42 -18.13
CA VAL A 179 -15.64 1.17 -16.87
C VAL A 179 -16.48 0.41 -15.84
N ILE A 180 -15.89 0.08 -14.70
CA ILE A 180 -16.49 -0.78 -13.67
C ILE A 180 -16.67 0.05 -12.39
N GLN A 181 -17.91 0.22 -11.94
CA GLN A 181 -18.22 0.94 -10.70
C GLN A 181 -18.26 -0.01 -9.51
N LEU A 182 -17.49 0.31 -8.46
CA LEU A 182 -17.41 -0.50 -7.24
C LEU A 182 -18.67 -0.38 -6.37
N HIS A 183 -19.05 0.85 -6.02
CA HIS A 183 -20.06 1.12 -5.02
C HIS A 183 -21.22 1.94 -5.59
N GLY A 184 -22.42 1.70 -5.05
CA GLY A 184 -23.59 2.50 -5.36
C GLY A 184 -23.49 3.95 -4.82
N PRO A 185 -24.43 4.84 -5.21
CA PRO A 185 -25.57 4.57 -6.10
C PRO A 185 -25.13 4.35 -7.54
N PHE A 186 -25.90 3.58 -8.30
CA PHE A 186 -25.68 3.33 -9.72
C PHE A 186 -26.70 4.12 -10.53
N GLU A 187 -26.25 4.84 -11.56
CA GLU A 187 -27.15 5.40 -12.56
C GLU A 187 -27.69 4.29 -13.49
N ASP A 188 -28.82 4.53 -14.15
CA ASP A 188 -29.55 3.52 -14.93
C ASP A 188 -28.69 2.84 -16.02
N PHE A 189 -27.75 3.58 -16.61
CA PHE A 189 -26.85 3.07 -17.64
C PHE A 189 -25.81 2.05 -17.10
N VAL A 190 -25.49 2.10 -15.81
CA VAL A 190 -24.44 1.24 -15.23
C VAL A 190 -24.99 -0.17 -15.06
N GLY A 191 -24.48 -1.10 -15.85
CA GLY A 191 -24.97 -2.49 -15.95
C GLY A 191 -26.03 -2.70 -17.04
N SER A 192 -26.42 -1.67 -17.79
CA SER A 192 -27.38 -1.77 -18.90
C SER A 192 -26.80 -1.32 -20.25
N GLU A 193 -25.97 -0.28 -20.27
CA GLU A 193 -25.22 0.14 -21.46
C GLU A 193 -23.90 -0.65 -21.58
N GLU A 194 -23.54 -1.04 -22.81
CA GLU A 194 -22.28 -1.72 -23.09
C GLU A 194 -21.08 -0.84 -22.66
N GLY A 195 -20.09 -1.48 -22.02
CA GLY A 195 -18.89 -0.79 -21.55
C GLY A 195 -19.02 -0.18 -20.15
N TYR A 196 -20.19 -0.23 -19.51
CA TYR A 196 -20.40 0.25 -18.13
C TYR A 196 -20.96 -0.85 -17.24
N TYR A 197 -20.21 -1.23 -16.21
CA TYR A 197 -20.50 -2.41 -15.41
C TYR A 197 -20.55 -2.09 -13.92
N ARG A 198 -21.32 -2.89 -13.18
CA ARG A 198 -21.25 -2.94 -11.72
C ARG A 198 -20.25 -4.01 -11.31
N TRP A 199 -19.39 -3.71 -10.34
CA TRP A 199 -18.42 -4.66 -9.83
C TRP A 199 -19.09 -5.95 -9.35
N ALA A 200 -20.14 -5.83 -8.53
CA ALA A 200 -20.85 -6.96 -7.94
C ALA A 200 -21.40 -7.94 -8.99
N ASP A 201 -21.96 -7.42 -10.08
CA ASP A 201 -22.54 -8.23 -11.15
C ASP A 201 -21.46 -9.05 -11.87
N LEU A 202 -20.32 -8.42 -12.20
CA LEU A 202 -19.18 -9.09 -12.82
C LEU A 202 -18.48 -10.07 -11.88
N PHE A 203 -18.34 -9.70 -10.61
CA PHE A 203 -17.67 -10.52 -9.60
C PHE A 203 -18.47 -11.78 -9.26
N ALA A 204 -19.80 -11.77 -9.47
CA ALA A 204 -20.69 -12.91 -9.29
C ALA A 204 -20.75 -13.86 -10.49
N LEU A 205 -20.12 -13.53 -11.63
CA LEU A 205 -20.09 -14.40 -12.80
C LEU A 205 -19.32 -15.69 -12.50
N ASP A 206 -19.82 -16.81 -13.03
CA ASP A 206 -19.11 -18.08 -13.00
C ASP A 206 -18.23 -18.21 -14.26
N PHE A 207 -16.94 -18.41 -14.05
CA PHE A 207 -15.95 -18.55 -15.11
C PHE A 207 -15.45 -19.99 -15.18
N GLY A 208 -15.59 -20.58 -16.37
CA GLY A 208 -15.24 -21.96 -16.64
C GLY A 208 -13.74 -22.23 -16.73
N ASN A 209 -13.41 -23.49 -17.02
CA ASN A 209 -12.03 -23.94 -17.13
C ASN A 209 -11.26 -23.28 -18.29
N GLU A 210 -11.95 -22.86 -19.36
CA GLU A 210 -11.30 -22.23 -20.51
C GLU A 210 -10.75 -20.84 -20.16
N GLU A 211 -11.54 -20.03 -19.44
CA GLU A 211 -11.16 -18.71 -18.96
C GLU A 211 -10.03 -18.80 -17.94
N ARG A 212 -10.09 -19.78 -17.03
CA ARG A 212 -9.03 -20.05 -16.04
C ARG A 212 -7.73 -20.47 -16.70
N GLU A 213 -7.78 -21.34 -17.70
CA GLU A 213 -6.57 -21.72 -18.44
C GLU A 213 -6.03 -20.54 -19.28
N LYS A 214 -6.90 -19.69 -19.81
CA LYS A 214 -6.48 -18.45 -20.48
C LYS A 214 -5.78 -17.49 -19.52
N LEU A 215 -6.29 -17.32 -18.30
CA LEU A 215 -5.64 -16.55 -17.24
C LEU A 215 -4.26 -17.15 -16.90
N ALA A 216 -4.20 -18.46 -16.63
CA ALA A 216 -2.96 -19.14 -16.31
C ALA A 216 -1.89 -18.99 -17.42
N ARG A 217 -2.29 -19.05 -18.70
CA ARG A 217 -1.39 -18.74 -19.82
C ARG A 217 -0.88 -17.30 -19.81
N ARG A 218 -1.72 -16.32 -19.48
CA ARG A 218 -1.29 -14.92 -19.39
C ARG A 218 -0.33 -14.71 -18.24
N GLU A 219 -0.62 -15.28 -17.08
CA GLU A 219 0.24 -15.15 -15.90
C GLU A 219 1.62 -15.76 -16.13
N ARG A 220 1.69 -16.95 -16.75
CA ARG A 220 2.96 -17.58 -17.14
C ARG A 220 3.78 -16.74 -18.12
N ALA A 221 3.17 -15.79 -18.83
CA ALA A 221 3.85 -14.90 -19.77
C ALA A 221 4.37 -13.60 -19.13
N VAL A 222 4.09 -13.35 -17.84
CA VAL A 222 4.60 -12.21 -17.08
C VAL A 222 6.08 -12.41 -16.77
N ALA A 223 6.90 -11.39 -17.01
CA ALA A 223 8.31 -11.38 -16.62
C ALA A 223 8.62 -10.28 -15.59
N ALA A 224 9.56 -10.57 -14.69
CA ALA A 224 9.96 -9.71 -13.58
C ALA A 224 10.53 -8.37 -14.07
N ASN A 225 11.13 -8.36 -15.26
CA ASN A 225 11.74 -7.18 -15.85
C ASN A 225 10.83 -6.41 -16.82
N GLU A 226 9.52 -6.66 -16.79
CA GLU A 226 8.52 -5.89 -17.50
C GLU A 226 7.84 -4.88 -16.58
N CYS A 227 7.27 -3.82 -17.15
CA CYS A 227 6.49 -2.83 -16.42
C CYS A 227 5.29 -3.47 -15.71
N ALA A 228 5.16 -3.25 -14.41
CA ALA A 228 4.02 -3.66 -13.60
C ALA A 228 3.07 -2.50 -13.33
N MET A 229 3.62 -1.31 -13.10
CA MET A 229 2.87 -0.18 -12.56
C MET A 229 3.33 1.15 -13.13
N LEU A 230 2.37 2.05 -13.26
CA LEU A 230 2.55 3.45 -13.60
C LEU A 230 2.14 4.31 -12.41
N ILE A 231 3.11 5.00 -11.82
CA ILE A 231 2.88 5.98 -10.75
C ILE A 231 2.89 7.37 -11.36
N PHE A 232 1.71 8.00 -11.42
CA PHE A 232 1.60 9.36 -11.93
C PHE A 232 1.99 10.38 -10.85
N THR A 233 2.98 11.22 -11.17
CA THR A 233 3.46 12.27 -10.28
C THR A 233 3.07 13.65 -10.81
N SER A 234 2.61 14.52 -9.91
CA SER A 234 2.41 15.93 -10.21
C SER A 234 3.79 16.61 -10.26
N GLY A 235 4.27 16.92 -11.46
CA GLY A 235 5.44 17.79 -11.64
C GLY A 235 5.13 19.25 -11.27
N THR A 236 6.15 20.10 -11.27
CA THR A 236 6.03 21.54 -10.97
C THR A 236 5.28 22.32 -12.05
N THR A 237 5.13 21.77 -13.26
CA THR A 237 4.38 22.37 -14.38
C THR A 237 3.77 21.28 -15.27
N GLY A 238 2.48 21.38 -15.60
CA GLY A 238 1.82 20.58 -16.63
C GLY A 238 1.10 19.32 -16.14
N LEU A 239 0.66 18.50 -17.09
CA LEU A 239 -0.06 17.25 -16.83
C LEU A 239 0.86 16.21 -16.13
N PRO A 240 0.32 15.33 -15.28
CA PRO A 240 1.11 14.33 -14.56
C PRO A 240 1.93 13.41 -15.47
N LYS A 241 3.14 13.04 -15.04
CA LYS A 241 4.03 12.10 -15.75
C LYS A 241 4.03 10.74 -15.06
N ALA A 242 4.15 9.67 -15.83
CA ALA A 242 4.17 8.31 -15.28
C ALA A 242 5.61 7.83 -15.02
N ALA A 243 5.93 7.53 -13.76
CA ALA A 243 7.08 6.70 -13.43
C ALA A 243 6.72 5.23 -13.68
N MET A 244 7.50 4.58 -14.54
CA MET A 244 7.32 3.17 -14.90
C MET A 244 8.10 2.27 -13.96
N LEU A 245 7.40 1.37 -13.28
CA LEU A 245 8.00 0.45 -12.31
C LEU A 245 7.85 -0.99 -12.80
N SER A 246 8.97 -1.71 -12.82
CA SER A 246 8.98 -3.14 -13.15
C SER A 246 8.52 -4.00 -11.98
N HIS A 247 8.05 -5.22 -12.25
CA HIS A 247 7.69 -6.17 -11.20
C HIS A 247 8.84 -6.39 -10.20
N ASP A 248 10.07 -6.63 -10.70
CA ASP A 248 11.27 -6.83 -9.90
C ASP A 248 11.55 -5.62 -9.00
N SER A 249 11.47 -4.40 -9.54
CA SER A 249 11.75 -3.20 -8.75
C SER A 249 10.81 -3.04 -7.55
N VAL A 250 9.53 -3.38 -7.71
CA VAL A 250 8.54 -3.30 -6.63
C VAL A 250 8.79 -4.38 -5.58
N VAL A 251 8.98 -5.64 -6.02
CA VAL A 251 9.24 -6.78 -5.11
C VAL A 251 10.56 -6.57 -4.35
N MET A 252 11.61 -6.11 -5.03
CA MET A 252 12.91 -5.83 -4.43
C MET A 252 12.82 -4.69 -3.41
N ASN A 253 12.09 -3.61 -3.71
CA ASN A 253 11.88 -2.51 -2.77
C ASN A 253 11.19 -2.98 -1.50
N ALA A 254 10.06 -3.68 -1.63
CA ALA A 254 9.32 -4.24 -0.48
C ALA A 254 10.18 -5.22 0.33
N THR A 255 10.98 -6.06 -0.33
CA THR A 255 11.90 -6.99 0.33
C THR A 255 12.98 -6.26 1.14
N CYS A 256 13.56 -5.20 0.58
CA CYS A 256 14.60 -4.40 1.25
C CYS A 256 14.02 -3.64 2.46
N VAL A 257 12.85 -3.03 2.30
CA VAL A 257 12.17 -2.32 3.39
C VAL A 257 11.78 -3.28 4.51
N ASN A 258 11.22 -4.45 4.19
CA ASN A 258 10.95 -5.48 5.21
C ASN A 258 12.22 -5.95 5.92
N ALA A 259 13.32 -6.14 5.20
CA ALA A 259 14.59 -6.50 5.84
C ALA A 259 15.13 -5.40 6.77
N ALA A 260 14.88 -4.12 6.44
CA ALA A 260 15.27 -2.99 7.27
C ALA A 260 14.41 -2.83 8.53
N LEU A 261 13.10 -3.10 8.43
CA LEU A 261 12.14 -2.91 9.52
C LEU A 261 11.95 -4.16 10.39
N CYS A 262 12.05 -5.37 9.84
CA CYS A 262 11.85 -6.58 10.62
C CYS A 262 13.15 -7.01 11.32
N LYS A 263 13.33 -6.62 12.58
CA LYS A 263 14.21 -7.36 13.49
C LYS A 263 13.47 -8.63 13.95
N TYR A 264 14.00 -9.78 13.56
CA TYR A 264 13.54 -11.17 13.76
C TYR A 264 12.43 -11.43 14.80
N GLY A 265 11.39 -12.19 14.39
CA GLY A 265 10.58 -13.01 15.32
C GLY A 265 9.26 -12.44 15.83
N LYS A 266 8.69 -11.39 15.21
CA LYS A 266 7.36 -10.86 15.60
C LYS A 266 6.21 -11.47 14.76
N PRO A 267 5.00 -11.59 15.34
CA PRO A 267 3.80 -12.09 14.63
C PRO A 267 3.44 -11.22 13.42
N ALA A 268 2.57 -11.74 12.55
CA ALA A 268 2.02 -11.02 11.40
C ALA A 268 1.72 -9.55 11.74
N GLU A 269 2.32 -8.63 10.99
CA GLU A 269 2.15 -7.20 11.23
C GLU A 269 0.69 -6.80 10.96
N ARG A 270 0.19 -5.79 11.67
CA ARG A 270 -1.09 -5.15 11.39
C ARG A 270 -0.83 -3.75 10.88
N ILE A 271 -1.27 -3.46 9.66
CA ILE A 271 -1.09 -2.18 8.99
C ILE A 271 -2.48 -1.56 8.76
N VAL A 272 -2.53 -0.23 8.69
CA VAL A 272 -3.76 0.48 8.32
C VAL A 272 -3.54 1.19 6.99
N SER A 273 -4.40 0.92 6.02
CA SER A 273 -4.37 1.57 4.72
C SER A 273 -5.30 2.78 4.72
N TYR A 274 -4.71 3.96 4.56
CA TYR A 274 -5.41 5.26 4.60
C TYR A 274 -4.77 6.36 3.74
N LEU A 275 -3.56 6.12 3.25
CA LEU A 275 -2.91 7.00 2.27
C LEU A 275 -3.30 6.56 0.87
N PRO A 276 -3.47 7.48 -0.09
CA PRO A 276 -3.94 7.12 -1.43
C PRO A 276 -3.05 6.06 -2.10
N LEU A 277 -3.63 4.93 -2.50
CA LEU A 277 -2.95 3.82 -3.20
C LEU A 277 -2.41 4.22 -4.59
N ASN A 278 -2.74 5.41 -5.06
CA ASN A 278 -2.14 6.03 -6.25
C ASN A 278 -0.66 6.37 -6.09
N HIS A 279 -0.18 6.47 -4.84
CA HIS A 279 1.17 6.89 -4.52
C HIS A 279 2.06 5.69 -4.20
N ILE A 280 3.30 5.69 -4.71
CA ILE A 280 4.24 4.56 -4.53
C ILE A 280 4.47 4.20 -3.06
N ALA A 281 4.47 5.17 -2.16
CA ALA A 281 4.65 4.90 -0.74
C ALA A 281 3.53 4.02 -0.18
N ALA A 282 2.26 4.32 -0.48
CA ALA A 282 1.14 3.49 -0.05
C ALA A 282 1.17 2.12 -0.75
N GLN A 283 1.58 2.06 -2.02
CA GLN A 283 1.81 0.79 -2.71
C GLN A 283 2.81 -0.10 -1.97
N ILE A 284 3.99 0.44 -1.64
CA ILE A 284 4.99 -0.33 -0.88
C ILE A 284 4.47 -0.68 0.51
N PHE A 285 4.05 0.29 1.32
CA PHE A 285 3.74 0.08 2.74
C PHE A 285 2.41 -0.64 2.99
N ASP A 286 1.38 -0.41 2.16
CA ASP A 286 0.03 -0.95 2.37
C ASP A 286 -0.22 -2.22 1.54
N VAL A 287 0.43 -2.39 0.38
CA VAL A 287 0.23 -3.58 -0.48
C VAL A 287 1.43 -4.51 -0.33
N TYR A 288 2.60 -4.10 -0.81
CA TYR A 288 3.70 -5.04 -1.09
C TYR A 288 4.50 -5.47 0.15
N LEU A 289 4.59 -4.65 1.20
CA LEU A 289 5.19 -5.11 2.47
C LEU A 289 4.40 -6.26 3.07
N ASN A 290 3.08 -6.21 2.96
CA ASN A 290 2.19 -7.24 3.51
C ASN A 290 2.33 -8.56 2.75
N LEU A 291 2.65 -8.48 1.45
CA LEU A 291 2.90 -9.65 0.61
C LEU A 291 4.24 -10.35 0.86
N ASP A 292 5.15 -9.85 1.71
CA ASP A 292 6.34 -10.62 2.13
C ASP A 292 6.12 -11.42 3.43
N LYS A 293 5.36 -10.83 4.36
CA LYS A 293 5.31 -11.27 5.77
C LYS A 293 3.99 -11.89 6.21
N GLY A 294 2.95 -11.91 5.37
CA GLY A 294 1.64 -12.43 5.77
C GLY A 294 0.90 -11.46 6.69
N SER A 295 1.15 -10.17 6.53
CA SER A 295 0.60 -9.12 7.39
C SER A 295 -0.87 -8.85 7.07
N CYS A 296 -1.61 -8.33 8.04
CA CYS A 296 -3.03 -8.00 7.92
C CYS A 296 -3.23 -6.49 7.68
N VAL A 297 -3.95 -6.14 6.62
CA VAL A 297 -4.26 -4.76 6.25
C VAL A 297 -5.67 -4.41 6.70
N TYR A 298 -5.80 -3.33 7.48
CA TYR A 298 -7.07 -2.74 7.86
C TYR A 298 -7.35 -1.51 7.01
N PHE A 299 -8.53 -1.45 6.38
CA PHE A 299 -8.90 -0.28 5.58
C PHE A 299 -9.54 0.79 6.46
N ALA A 300 -9.01 2.01 6.38
CA ALA A 300 -9.62 3.17 7.01
C ALA A 300 -10.71 3.77 6.11
N ASP A 301 -11.67 4.47 6.71
CA ASP A 301 -12.72 5.14 5.96
C ASP A 301 -12.18 6.37 5.17
N ARG A 302 -12.97 6.88 4.22
CA ARG A 302 -12.58 8.00 3.35
C ARG A 302 -12.33 9.32 4.10
N ASP A 303 -12.81 9.42 5.34
CA ASP A 303 -12.61 10.57 6.24
C ASP A 303 -11.49 10.34 7.27
N ALA A 304 -10.69 9.28 7.13
CA ALA A 304 -9.58 8.94 8.02
C ALA A 304 -8.69 10.15 8.32
N LEU A 305 -8.22 10.80 7.26
CA LEU A 305 -7.38 12.00 7.34
C LEU A 305 -8.14 13.25 7.80
N LYS A 306 -9.48 13.23 7.86
CA LYS A 306 -10.33 14.30 8.40
C LYS A 306 -10.61 14.14 9.89
N GLY A 307 -10.42 12.97 10.48
CA GLY A 307 -10.39 12.81 11.94
C GLY A 307 -10.85 11.46 12.46
N THR A 308 -11.19 10.51 11.59
CA THR A 308 -11.68 9.17 11.99
C THR A 308 -10.57 8.13 12.08
N LEU A 309 -9.33 8.43 11.66
CA LEU A 309 -8.21 7.48 11.62
C LEU A 309 -7.95 6.77 12.97
N THR A 310 -8.11 7.47 14.10
CA THR A 310 -7.91 6.88 15.43
C THR A 310 -8.93 5.79 15.75
N LYS A 311 -10.12 5.80 15.14
CA LYS A 311 -11.11 4.72 15.28
C LYS A 311 -10.58 3.44 14.65
N THR A 312 -10.03 3.54 13.44
CA THR A 312 -9.39 2.40 12.76
C THR A 312 -8.15 1.95 13.52
N PHE A 313 -7.33 2.86 14.07
CA PHE A 313 -6.21 2.49 14.93
C PHE A 313 -6.65 1.74 16.18
N ALA A 314 -7.73 2.16 16.84
CA ALA A 314 -8.25 1.45 18.01
C ALA A 314 -8.71 0.02 17.67
N LYS A 315 -9.32 -0.18 16.49
CA LYS A 315 -9.72 -1.51 16.01
C LYS A 315 -8.52 -2.37 15.60
N ALA A 316 -7.63 -1.82 14.78
CA ALA A 316 -6.52 -2.54 14.16
C ALA A 316 -5.35 -2.77 15.13
N ARG A 317 -5.17 -1.86 16.10
CA ARG A 317 -4.02 -1.80 17.01
C ARG A 317 -2.71 -2.02 16.24
N PRO A 318 -2.39 -1.18 15.23
CA PRO A 318 -1.34 -1.46 14.26
C PRO A 318 0.02 -1.66 14.91
N THR A 319 0.83 -2.51 14.29
CA THR A 319 2.21 -2.77 14.70
C THR A 319 3.22 -1.95 13.90
N CYS A 320 2.81 -1.54 12.70
CA CYS A 320 3.55 -0.65 11.81
C CYS A 320 2.57 0.35 11.16
N ILE A 321 2.95 1.63 11.12
CA ILE A 321 2.25 2.66 10.36
C ILE A 321 3.26 3.45 9.52
N PHE A 322 2.86 3.81 8.30
CA PHE A 322 3.54 4.81 7.48
C PHE A 322 2.65 6.05 7.38
N GLY A 323 3.24 7.25 7.43
CA GLY A 323 2.50 8.52 7.34
C GLY A 323 3.36 9.64 6.75
N VAL A 324 2.71 10.60 6.10
CA VAL A 324 3.36 11.87 5.71
C VAL A 324 3.41 12.83 6.91
N PRO A 325 4.28 13.86 6.92
CA PRO A 325 4.40 14.78 8.06
C PRO A 325 3.06 15.34 8.53
N ARG A 326 2.17 15.68 7.60
CA ARG A 326 0.84 16.22 7.90
C ARG A 326 -0.03 15.31 8.76
N VAL A 327 0.12 13.98 8.64
CA VAL A 327 -0.60 13.00 9.48
C VAL A 327 -0.15 13.15 10.93
N TYR A 328 1.16 13.14 11.15
CA TYR A 328 1.76 13.25 12.48
C TYR A 328 1.54 14.63 13.10
N GLU A 329 1.60 15.71 12.31
CA GLU A 329 1.22 17.05 12.76
C GLU A 329 -0.22 17.11 13.27
N LYS A 330 -1.16 16.52 12.53
CA LYS A 330 -2.57 16.49 12.95
C LYS A 330 -2.76 15.69 14.24
N ILE A 331 -2.06 14.57 14.39
CA ILE A 331 -2.04 13.81 15.66
C ILE A 331 -1.45 14.68 16.78
N GLN A 332 -0.35 15.38 16.54
CA GLN A 332 0.26 16.30 17.49
C GLN A 332 -0.72 17.42 17.90
N GLU A 333 -1.42 18.05 16.97
CA GLU A 333 -2.42 19.09 17.23
C GLU A 333 -3.55 18.55 18.11
N GLN A 334 -4.05 17.34 17.82
CA GLN A 334 -5.09 16.69 18.63
C GLN A 334 -4.61 16.37 20.04
N LEU A 335 -3.39 15.85 20.18
CA LEU A 335 -2.79 15.58 21.49
C LEU A 335 -2.57 16.85 22.29
N LYS A 336 -2.02 17.92 21.69
CA LYS A 336 -1.85 19.22 22.34
C LYS A 336 -3.19 19.78 22.85
N LYS A 337 -4.26 19.66 22.06
CA LYS A 337 -5.63 20.04 22.46
C LYS A 337 -6.17 19.16 23.59
N ALA A 338 -5.88 17.86 23.59
CA ALA A 338 -6.28 16.97 24.67
C ALA A 338 -5.51 17.30 25.97
N PHE A 339 -4.21 17.58 25.87
CA PHE A 339 -3.38 17.94 27.01
C PHE A 339 -3.83 19.26 27.64
N SER A 340 -4.16 20.29 26.85
CA SER A 340 -4.63 21.58 27.38
C SER A 340 -5.95 21.49 28.13
N LYS A 341 -6.80 20.50 27.81
CA LYS A 341 -8.07 20.25 28.51
C LYS A 341 -7.93 19.38 29.76
N SER A 342 -6.77 18.78 30.00
CA SER A 342 -6.53 17.93 31.17
C SER A 342 -6.25 18.74 32.44
N SER A 343 -6.50 18.14 33.61
CA SER A 343 -6.27 18.79 34.91
C SER A 343 -4.81 19.25 35.05
N SER A 344 -4.57 20.29 35.85
CA SER A 344 -3.20 20.82 36.05
C SER A 344 -2.22 19.76 36.56
N LEU A 345 -2.68 18.85 37.42
CA LEU A 345 -1.88 17.72 37.90
C LEU A 345 -1.57 16.73 36.76
N SER A 346 -2.57 16.37 35.95
CA SER A 346 -2.38 15.50 34.78
C SER A 346 -1.38 16.11 33.79
N ARG A 347 -1.48 17.41 33.52
CA ARG A 347 -0.51 18.13 32.66
C ARG A 347 0.90 18.08 33.22
N TYR A 348 1.06 18.41 34.51
CA TYR A 348 2.37 18.38 35.16
C TYR A 348 3.04 17.00 35.09
N THR A 349 2.29 15.94 35.41
CA THR A 349 2.81 14.57 35.37
C THR A 349 3.17 14.12 33.95
N LEU A 350 2.37 14.50 32.96
CA LEU A 350 2.65 14.21 31.56
C LEU A 350 3.87 14.98 31.04
N ASP A 351 4.00 16.27 31.35
CA ASP A 351 5.15 17.07 30.94
C ASP A 351 6.45 16.58 31.59
N TRP A 352 6.39 16.15 32.86
CA TRP A 352 7.49 15.47 33.52
C TRP A 352 7.87 14.16 32.80
N ALA A 353 6.88 13.31 32.51
CA ALA A 353 7.12 12.03 31.83
C ALA A 353 7.73 12.24 30.44
N ARG A 354 7.26 13.24 29.71
CA ARG A 354 7.76 13.60 28.38
C ARG A 354 9.22 14.04 28.41
N ARG A 355 9.59 14.88 29.38
CA ARG A 355 10.97 15.34 29.56
C ARG A 355 11.92 14.19 29.87
N VAL A 356 11.57 13.35 30.85
CA VAL A 356 12.37 12.16 31.24
C VAL A 356 12.57 11.22 30.04
N THR A 357 11.51 11.01 29.25
CA THR A 357 11.56 10.15 28.07
C THR A 357 12.45 10.75 26.98
N LEU A 358 12.30 12.04 26.67
CA LEU A 358 13.12 12.70 25.65
C LEU A 358 14.61 12.72 26.03
N GLU A 359 14.94 13.08 27.27
CA GLU A 359 16.32 13.03 27.80
C GLU A 359 16.92 11.64 27.67
N HIS A 360 16.14 10.58 27.90
CA HIS A 360 16.60 9.20 27.72
C HIS A 360 17.02 8.89 26.27
N TYR A 361 16.25 9.35 25.28
CA TYR A 361 16.58 9.13 23.88
C TYR A 361 17.75 10.00 23.41
N LEU A 362 17.87 11.24 23.89
CA LEU A 362 18.96 12.15 23.54
C LEU A 362 20.31 11.72 24.13
N ASN A 363 20.32 11.21 25.36
CA ASN A 363 21.56 10.84 26.07
C ASN A 363 22.18 9.51 25.61
N LYS A 364 21.57 8.80 24.66
CA LYS A 364 22.07 7.49 24.18
C LYS A 364 23.22 7.63 23.17
N ASN A 365 24.43 7.77 23.72
CA ASN A 365 25.70 7.36 23.09
C ASN A 365 26.19 5.98 23.60
N GLY A 366 25.32 5.11 24.14
CA GLY A 366 25.63 3.68 24.33
C GLY A 366 25.53 3.06 25.73
N ALA A 367 25.10 3.76 26.79
CA ALA A 367 24.92 3.14 28.12
C ALA A 367 23.44 3.15 28.55
N THR A 368 22.91 1.98 28.95
CA THR A 368 21.54 1.84 29.48
C THR A 368 21.58 1.45 30.95
N SER A 369 21.10 2.34 31.82
CA SER A 369 20.53 1.95 33.11
C SER A 369 19.05 2.30 33.07
N TYR A 370 18.18 1.29 33.19
CA TYR A 370 16.74 1.48 33.32
C TYR A 370 16.47 2.09 34.70
N SER A 371 16.37 3.41 34.77
CA SER A 371 16.02 4.09 36.02
C SER A 371 14.54 3.90 36.35
N LEU A 372 14.20 3.85 37.63
CA LEU A 372 12.81 3.86 38.12
C LEU A 372 12.02 5.06 37.55
N LYS A 373 12.69 6.20 37.34
CA LYS A 373 12.11 7.41 36.72
C LYS A 373 11.62 7.12 35.30
N LEU A 374 12.43 6.44 34.47
CA LEU A 374 12.05 6.09 33.11
C LEU A 374 10.90 5.07 33.09
N TRP A 375 10.91 4.10 34.00
CA TRP A 375 9.81 3.13 34.11
C TRP A 375 8.47 3.83 34.38
N LEU A 376 8.44 4.78 35.33
CA LEU A 376 7.23 5.54 35.64
C LEU A 376 6.81 6.46 34.49
N ALA A 377 7.77 7.16 33.86
CA ALA A 377 7.50 7.99 32.68
C ALA A 377 6.93 7.17 31.51
N SER A 378 7.43 5.95 31.30
CA SER A 378 6.94 5.02 30.28
C SER A 378 5.49 4.60 30.55
N LYS A 379 5.10 4.37 31.81
CA LYS A 379 3.70 4.06 32.16
C LYS A 379 2.74 5.21 31.82
N ILE A 380 3.16 6.46 32.04
CA ILE A 380 2.35 7.64 31.73
C ILE A 380 2.23 7.82 30.21
N THR A 381 3.35 7.81 29.49
CA THR A 381 3.35 7.96 28.02
C THR A 381 2.64 6.80 27.32
N HIS A 382 2.65 5.60 27.89
CA HIS A 382 1.90 4.45 27.39
C HIS A 382 0.38 4.70 27.32
N GLN A 383 -0.20 5.45 28.27
CA GLN A 383 -1.63 5.80 28.21
C GLN A 383 -1.97 6.65 26.97
N VAL A 384 -1.04 7.52 26.54
CA VAL A 384 -1.19 8.29 25.29
C VAL A 384 -1.18 7.35 24.08
N LYS A 385 -0.30 6.35 24.08
CA LYS A 385 -0.25 5.34 23.00
C LYS A 385 -1.55 4.55 22.91
N VAL A 386 -2.07 4.10 24.05
CA VAL A 386 -3.35 3.37 24.13
C VAL A 386 -4.50 4.23 23.62
N ALA A 387 -4.57 5.51 24.01
CA ALA A 387 -5.61 6.42 23.54
C ALA A 387 -5.61 6.65 22.02
N LEU A 388 -4.44 6.50 21.37
CA LEU A 388 -4.29 6.58 19.92
C LEU A 388 -4.50 5.22 19.22
N GLY A 389 -4.54 4.10 19.96
CA GLY A 389 -4.48 2.75 19.41
C GLY A 389 -3.10 2.33 18.90
N LEU A 390 -2.03 3.01 19.33
CA LEU A 390 -0.65 2.81 18.85
C LEU A 390 0.25 2.11 19.87
N GLU A 391 -0.29 1.52 20.92
CA GLU A 391 0.47 0.86 21.98
C GLU A 391 1.19 -0.41 21.51
N CYS A 392 0.73 -1.03 20.42
CA CYS A 392 1.39 -2.15 19.76
C CYS A 392 2.37 -1.70 18.66
N CYS A 393 2.40 -0.41 18.33
CA CYS A 393 3.09 0.11 17.16
C CYS A 393 4.59 0.25 17.43
N SER A 394 5.36 -0.69 16.87
CA SER A 394 6.82 -0.67 16.95
C SER A 394 7.41 0.32 15.95
N TRP A 395 6.86 0.34 14.73
CA TRP A 395 7.37 1.12 13.61
C TRP A 395 6.42 2.25 13.23
N ARG A 396 6.84 3.49 13.49
CA ARG A 396 6.13 4.71 13.07
C ARG A 396 6.99 5.40 12.02
N ILE A 397 6.70 5.09 10.77
CA ILE A 397 7.51 5.52 9.64
C ILE A 397 6.93 6.83 9.12
N ILE A 398 7.82 7.79 8.83
CA ILE A 398 7.47 9.10 8.31
C ILE A 398 8.24 9.35 7.02
N GLY A 399 7.57 9.84 5.97
CA GLY A 399 8.22 10.09 4.68
C GLY A 399 7.36 10.88 3.71
N GLY A 400 7.86 11.06 2.49
CA GLY A 400 7.15 11.77 1.41
C GLY A 400 7.24 13.30 1.45
N ALA A 401 7.74 13.89 2.54
CA ALA A 401 8.09 15.31 2.62
C ALA A 401 9.10 15.55 3.77
N PRO A 402 9.81 16.70 3.78
CA PRO A 402 10.71 17.06 4.87
C PRO A 402 10.02 17.08 6.24
N VAL A 403 10.74 16.63 7.26
CA VAL A 403 10.22 16.50 8.64
C VAL A 403 10.92 17.51 9.55
N ALA A 404 10.14 18.33 10.26
CA ALA A 404 10.66 19.25 11.26
C ALA A 404 11.21 18.49 12.49
N THR A 405 12.35 18.93 13.03
CA THR A 405 12.98 18.30 14.20
C THR A 405 12.05 18.33 15.42
N GLU A 406 11.31 19.42 15.61
CA GLU A 406 10.36 19.62 16.70
C GLU A 406 9.23 18.57 16.68
N LEU A 407 8.84 18.11 15.48
CA LEU A 407 7.85 17.04 15.35
C LEU A 407 8.43 15.71 15.85
N LYS A 408 9.67 15.39 15.46
CA LYS A 408 10.36 14.18 15.90
C LYS A 408 10.62 14.18 17.40
N GLU A 409 11.04 15.30 17.97
CA GLU A 409 11.23 15.46 19.41
C GLU A 409 9.92 15.32 20.18
N PHE A 410 8.83 15.91 19.67
CA PHE A 410 7.51 15.78 20.28
C PHE A 410 7.08 14.31 20.40
N PHE A 411 7.14 13.55 19.31
CA PHE A 411 6.78 12.15 19.35
C PHE A 411 7.77 11.34 20.20
N THR A 412 9.07 11.56 20.05
CA THR A 412 10.09 10.89 20.89
C THR A 412 9.84 11.10 22.39
N SER A 413 9.40 12.30 22.80
CA SER A 413 9.01 12.59 24.19
C SER A 413 7.84 11.72 24.68
N LEU A 414 7.03 11.16 23.79
CA LEU A 414 5.92 10.27 24.10
C LEU A 414 6.29 8.77 23.99
N ASP A 415 7.59 8.44 23.90
CA ASP A 415 8.06 7.08 23.58
C ASP A 415 7.53 6.59 22.21
N MET A 416 7.36 7.59 21.34
CA MET A 416 6.92 7.70 19.95
C MET A 416 7.88 7.67 18.76
N PRO A 417 9.17 7.30 18.86
CA PRO A 417 10.17 7.76 17.89
C PRO A 417 9.74 7.50 16.45
N LEU A 418 9.91 8.53 15.61
CA LEU A 418 9.55 8.48 14.19
C LEU A 418 10.78 8.08 13.37
N PHE A 419 10.58 7.14 12.46
CA PHE A 419 11.63 6.63 11.58
C PHE A 419 11.45 7.22 10.19
N GLU A 420 12.40 8.04 9.76
CA GLU A 420 12.32 8.62 8.44
C GLU A 420 12.58 7.57 7.35
N ALA A 421 11.79 7.66 6.28
CA ALA A 421 12.02 6.98 5.02
C ALA A 421 12.05 8.03 3.90
N TYR A 422 13.12 8.00 3.11
CA TYR A 422 13.28 8.83 1.93
C TYR A 422 13.15 7.97 0.69
N GLY A 423 12.51 8.51 -0.34
CA GLY A 423 12.23 7.80 -1.57
C GLY A 423 11.41 8.64 -2.54
N LEU A 424 11.45 8.25 -3.80
CA LEU A 424 10.74 8.89 -4.90
C LEU A 424 9.96 7.83 -5.70
N SER A 425 9.02 8.27 -6.54
CA SER A 425 8.35 7.38 -7.49
C SER A 425 9.36 6.77 -8.46
N GLU A 426 10.35 7.56 -8.91
CA GLU A 426 11.42 7.16 -9.81
C GLU A 426 12.38 6.13 -9.20
N THR A 427 12.43 6.01 -7.87
CA THR A 427 13.24 5.01 -7.17
C THR A 427 12.43 3.76 -6.79
N GLY A 428 11.15 3.68 -7.19
CA GLY A 428 10.27 2.56 -6.85
C GLY A 428 9.80 2.57 -5.39
N GLY A 429 9.83 3.73 -4.73
CA GLY A 429 9.46 3.87 -3.33
C GLY A 429 10.67 4.19 -2.45
N ALA A 430 10.81 3.53 -1.31
CA ALA A 430 11.81 3.85 -0.31
C ALA A 430 13.23 3.54 -0.83
N ALA A 431 14.10 4.55 -0.83
CA ALA A 431 15.52 4.42 -1.18
C ALA A 431 16.41 4.29 0.07
N SER A 432 16.04 4.96 1.16
CA SER A 432 16.72 4.86 2.45
C SER A 432 15.72 4.92 3.60
N VAL A 433 16.04 4.21 4.69
CA VAL A 433 15.20 4.17 5.89
C VAL A 433 16.11 4.27 7.12
N ASN A 434 15.75 5.18 8.03
CA ASN A 434 16.42 5.29 9.32
C ASN A 434 15.95 4.18 10.28
N GLN A 435 16.88 3.52 10.95
CA GLN A 435 16.59 2.47 11.96
C GLN A 435 16.98 2.89 13.39
N ILE A 436 17.53 4.10 13.55
CA ILE A 436 18.12 4.58 14.79
C ILE A 436 17.12 5.52 15.49
N TYR A 437 16.73 5.16 16.70
CA TYR A 437 15.69 5.85 17.49
C TYR A 437 15.99 7.32 17.83
N ASN A 438 17.27 7.70 17.92
CA ASN A 438 17.72 9.05 18.25
C ASN A 438 18.31 9.81 17.05
N ASN A 439 18.06 9.33 15.83
CA ASN A 439 18.52 10.04 14.64
C ASN A 439 17.49 11.09 14.23
N PHE A 440 17.79 12.34 14.57
CA PHE A 440 17.04 13.54 14.18
C PHE A 440 17.57 14.18 12.89
N THR A 441 18.55 13.59 12.22
CA THR A 441 19.02 14.05 10.92
C THR A 441 18.20 13.42 9.80
N SER A 442 18.19 14.08 8.64
CA SER A 442 17.48 13.56 7.46
C SER A 442 18.15 12.29 6.94
N CYS A 443 17.35 11.31 6.50
CA CYS A 443 17.84 10.11 5.82
C CYS A 443 17.98 10.26 4.29
N GLY A 444 17.72 11.45 3.74
CA GLY A 444 17.90 11.81 2.33
C GLY A 444 17.97 13.33 2.12
N LYS A 445 18.11 13.78 0.88
CA LYS A 445 18.05 15.22 0.51
C LYS A 445 17.07 15.46 -0.61
#